data_AF-A0A844E436-F1
#
_entry.id   AF-A0A844E436-F1
#
_cell.length_a   1.000
_cell.length_b   1.000
_cell.length_c   1.000
_cell.angle_alpha   90.00
_cell.angle_beta   90.00
_cell.angle_gamma   90.00
#
_symmetry.space_group_name_H-M   'P 1'
#
loop_
_entity.id
_entity.type
_entity.pdbx_description
1 polymer ?
#
loop_
_entity_poly.entity_id
_entity_poly.type
_entity_poly.pdbx_seq_one_letter_code
_entity_poly.pdbx_strand_id
1 'polypeptide(L)'
;MQYELMYNNLGYPLPKYTAKISKEMEEIDKQNASMSVSQDRKYKTMYDFVQKTVGPEASMEIFETDSFDEVDLNAITISYLGIRAGYDRPLLQAKRAANSIAIDENDKTVQTIMKILEKPEELNKLIQTVDKMPKNSQSMMGRFGA
;
A
#
# COMPACT_ATOMS: atom_id res chain seq x y z
N MET A 1 17.33 11.56 -7.08
CA MET A 1 16.29 10.57 -6.75
C MET A 1 15.65 10.13 -8.04
N GLN A 2 15.39 8.84 -8.20
CA GLN A 2 14.64 8.26 -9.32
C GLN A 2 13.22 7.99 -8.84
N TYR A 3 12.23 8.37 -9.65
CA TYR A 3 10.82 8.25 -9.33
C TYR A 3 10.15 7.43 -10.43
N GLU A 4 9.31 6.50 -10.04
CA GLU A 4 8.64 5.58 -10.98
C GLU A 4 7.22 5.28 -10.51
N LEU A 5 6.29 5.27 -11.45
CA LEU A 5 4.97 4.67 -11.28
C LEU A 5 5.12 3.16 -11.48
N MET A 6 4.64 2.36 -10.54
CA MET A 6 4.48 0.93 -10.75
C MET A 6 3.04 0.62 -11.13
N TYR A 7 2.83 0.04 -12.30
CA TYR A 7 1.51 -0.37 -12.78
C TYR A 7 1.64 -1.73 -13.47
N ASN A 8 0.83 -2.71 -13.05
CA ASN A 8 0.90 -4.10 -13.55
C ASN A 8 2.32 -4.69 -13.60
N ASN A 9 3.10 -4.48 -12.52
CA ASN A 9 4.50 -4.89 -12.39
C ASN A 9 5.50 -4.22 -13.36
N LEU A 10 5.06 -3.25 -14.17
CA LEU A 10 5.91 -2.44 -15.02
C LEU A 10 6.22 -1.11 -14.32
N GLY A 11 7.44 -0.62 -14.53
CA GLY A 11 7.93 0.64 -13.99
C GLY A 11 7.96 1.71 -15.07
N TYR A 12 7.26 2.82 -14.84
CA TYR A 12 7.21 3.96 -15.74
C TYR A 12 7.94 5.15 -15.12
N PRO A 13 8.96 5.72 -15.78
CA PRO A 13 9.73 6.83 -15.21
C PRO A 13 8.85 8.06 -15.01
N LEU A 14 8.99 8.69 -13.84
CA LEU A 14 8.31 9.93 -13.50
C LEU A 14 9.28 11.11 -13.56
N PRO A 15 8.77 12.33 -13.87
CA PRO A 15 9.58 13.54 -13.80
C PRO A 15 10.05 13.80 -12.36
N LYS A 16 11.00 14.74 -12.21
CA LYS A 16 11.46 15.15 -10.89
C LYS A 16 10.29 15.68 -10.06
N TYR A 17 10.20 15.24 -8.80
CA TYR A 17 9.26 15.83 -7.85
C TYR A 17 9.61 17.30 -7.59
N THR A 18 8.73 18.21 -8.00
CA THR A 18 8.90 19.66 -7.85
C THR A 18 7.72 20.27 -7.10
N ALA A 19 7.87 21.50 -6.60
CA ALA A 19 6.77 22.25 -5.99
C ALA A 19 5.55 22.37 -6.92
N LYS A 20 5.77 22.44 -8.24
CA LYS A 20 4.69 22.45 -9.24
C LYS A 20 3.89 21.14 -9.22
N ILE A 21 4.57 20.00 -9.28
CA ILE A 21 3.92 18.68 -9.23
C ILE A 21 3.20 18.49 -7.89
N SER A 22 3.85 18.85 -6.78
CA SER A 22 3.24 18.81 -5.45
C SER A 22 1.93 19.59 -5.39
N LYS A 23 1.91 20.81 -5.96
CA LYS A 23 0.72 21.66 -5.96
C LYS A 23 -0.39 21.09 -6.84
N GLU A 24 -0.06 20.59 -8.03
CA GLU A 24 -1.03 19.95 -8.93
C GLU A 24 -1.69 18.73 -8.26
N MET A 25 -0.92 17.89 -7.56
CA MET A 25 -1.45 16.75 -6.80
C MET A 25 -2.34 17.19 -5.63
N GLU A 26 -1.95 18.24 -4.89
CA GLU A 26 -2.76 18.78 -3.80
C GLU A 26 -4.11 19.31 -4.30
N GLU A 27 -4.14 19.96 -5.46
CA GLU A 27 -5.38 20.43 -6.09
C GLU A 27 -6.29 19.27 -6.49
N ILE A 28 -5.72 18.20 -7.06
CA ILE A 28 -6.46 16.97 -7.40
C ILE A 28 -7.02 16.33 -6.13
N ASP A 29 -6.24 16.23 -5.05
CA ASP A 29 -6.71 15.67 -3.78
C ASP A 29 -7.87 16.44 -3.19
N LYS A 30 -7.79 17.78 -3.20
CA LYS A 30 -8.89 18.65 -2.76
C LYS A 30 -10.14 18.45 -3.60
N GLN A 31 -9.99 18.32 -4.92
CA GLN A 31 -11.12 18.03 -5.82
C GLN A 31 -11.71 16.65 -5.54
N ASN A 32 -10.88 15.63 -5.30
CA ASN A 32 -11.33 14.27 -5.04
C ASN A 32 -12.07 14.13 -3.70
N ALA A 33 -11.61 14.83 -2.66
CA ALA A 33 -12.31 14.95 -1.38
C ALA A 33 -13.59 15.82 -1.48
N SER A 34 -13.67 16.65 -2.52
CA SER A 34 -14.83 17.38 -3.02
C SER A 34 -16.16 16.62 -3.07
N MET A 35 -17.13 16.84 -2.18
CA MET A 35 -18.51 16.38 -2.45
C MET A 35 -19.24 17.19 -3.52
N SER A 36 -18.82 18.44 -3.78
CA SER A 36 -19.45 19.32 -4.76
C SER A 36 -18.87 19.19 -6.18
N VAL A 37 -17.78 18.45 -6.33
CA VAL A 37 -17.15 18.16 -7.63
C VAL A 37 -17.76 16.89 -8.21
N SER A 38 -18.19 16.92 -9.48
CA SER A 38 -18.73 15.74 -10.17
C SER A 38 -17.68 14.64 -10.32
N GLN A 39 -18.12 13.38 -10.36
CA GLN A 39 -17.25 12.23 -10.56
C GLN A 39 -16.51 12.32 -11.90
N ASP A 40 -17.21 12.67 -12.97
CA ASP A 40 -16.64 12.91 -14.29
C ASP A 40 -15.43 13.86 -14.24
N ARG A 41 -15.60 15.02 -13.58
CA ARG A 41 -14.52 16.00 -13.43
C ARG A 41 -13.35 15.46 -12.61
N LYS A 42 -13.61 14.65 -11.56
CA LYS A 42 -12.55 14.02 -10.76
C LYS A 42 -11.71 13.07 -11.61
N TYR A 43 -12.37 12.19 -12.36
CA TYR A 43 -11.69 11.25 -13.25
C TYR A 43 -10.94 11.99 -14.35
N LYS A 44 -11.53 13.05 -14.94
CA LYS A 44 -10.89 13.81 -16.00
C LYS A 44 -9.62 14.52 -15.52
N THR A 45 -9.66 15.18 -14.36
CA THR A 45 -8.46 15.83 -13.82
C THR A 45 -7.36 14.81 -13.49
N MET A 46 -7.71 13.64 -12.94
CA MET A 46 -6.74 12.57 -12.70
C MET A 46 -6.15 12.03 -14.01
N TYR A 47 -6.99 11.78 -15.01
CA TYR A 47 -6.58 11.29 -16.33
C TYR A 47 -5.59 12.24 -17.00
N ASP A 48 -5.94 13.52 -17.09
CA ASP A 48 -5.10 14.54 -17.72
C ASP A 48 -3.75 14.67 -16.98
N PHE A 49 -3.77 14.58 -15.65
CA PHE A 49 -2.55 14.61 -14.83
C PHE A 49 -1.66 13.39 -15.05
N VAL A 50 -2.24 12.18 -15.07
CA VAL A 50 -1.49 10.95 -15.36
C VAL A 50 -0.85 11.08 -16.73
N GLN A 51 -1.62 11.44 -17.77
CA GLN A 51 -1.10 11.53 -19.14
C GLN A 51 0.08 12.48 -19.28
N LYS A 52 -0.07 13.67 -18.70
CA LYS A 52 0.99 14.68 -18.68
C LYS A 52 2.24 14.21 -17.93
N THR A 53 2.07 13.40 -16.88
CA THR A 53 3.17 13.01 -15.99
C THR A 53 3.96 11.82 -16.53
N VAL A 54 3.28 10.78 -17.03
CA VAL A 54 3.96 9.58 -17.56
C VAL A 54 4.32 9.71 -19.04
N GLY A 55 3.68 10.64 -19.76
CA GLY A 55 3.90 10.86 -21.18
C GLY A 55 3.01 9.98 -22.06
N PRO A 56 2.90 10.29 -23.37
CA PRO A 56 1.89 9.69 -24.25
C PRO A 56 2.07 8.18 -24.47
N GLU A 57 3.31 7.70 -24.59
CA GLU A 57 3.61 6.27 -24.80
C GLU A 57 3.18 5.42 -23.60
N ALA A 58 3.65 5.77 -22.40
CA ALA A 58 3.27 5.11 -21.16
C ALA A 58 1.77 5.22 -20.89
N SER A 59 1.15 6.35 -21.24
CA SER A 59 -0.29 6.54 -21.08
C SER A 59 -1.10 5.59 -21.96
N MET A 60 -0.70 5.42 -23.20
CA MET A 60 -1.34 4.48 -24.13
C MET A 60 -1.18 3.04 -23.65
N GLU A 61 -0.01 2.68 -23.11
CA GLU A 61 0.23 1.33 -22.56
C GLU A 61 -0.62 1.07 -21.30
N ILE A 62 -0.76 2.06 -20.42
CA ILE A 62 -1.52 1.93 -19.17
C ILE A 62 -3.03 1.95 -19.42
N PHE A 63 -3.51 2.82 -20.32
CA PHE A 63 -4.93 3.05 -20.53
C PHE A 63 -5.54 2.29 -21.71
N GLU A 64 -4.71 1.71 -22.58
CA GLU A 64 -5.11 0.93 -23.78
C GLU A 64 -5.91 1.74 -24.83
N THR A 65 -6.15 3.02 -24.58
CA THR A 65 -6.90 3.97 -25.42
C THR A 65 -6.48 5.41 -25.11
N ASP A 66 -6.66 6.31 -26.08
CA ASP A 66 -6.52 7.76 -25.91
C ASP A 66 -7.87 8.48 -25.69
N SER A 67 -8.98 7.73 -25.67
CA SER A 67 -10.33 8.25 -25.42
C SER A 67 -10.69 8.18 -23.94
N PHE A 68 -10.89 9.32 -23.29
CA PHE A 68 -11.33 9.37 -21.89
C PHE A 68 -12.60 8.55 -21.62
N ASP A 69 -13.53 8.50 -22.59
CA ASP A 69 -14.82 7.81 -22.45
C ASP A 69 -14.67 6.28 -22.50
N GLU A 70 -13.54 5.77 -22.96
CA GLU A 70 -13.26 4.33 -23.11
C GLU A 70 -12.30 3.80 -22.03
N VAL A 71 -11.57 4.70 -21.34
CA VAL A 71 -10.58 4.32 -20.32
C VAL A 71 -11.26 3.72 -19.10
N ASP A 72 -10.70 2.65 -18.54
CA ASP A 72 -11.13 2.15 -17.22
C ASP A 72 -10.85 3.21 -16.12
N LEU A 73 -11.92 3.66 -15.46
CA LEU A 73 -11.86 4.63 -14.36
C LEU A 73 -10.98 4.15 -13.19
N ASN A 74 -10.89 2.83 -12.97
CA ASN A 74 -9.97 2.25 -12.00
C ASN A 74 -8.52 2.36 -12.48
N ALA A 75 -8.24 2.19 -13.77
CA ALA A 75 -6.89 2.38 -14.31
C ALA A 75 -6.42 3.82 -14.09
N ILE A 76 -7.29 4.82 -14.30
CA ILE A 76 -7.01 6.23 -13.98
C ILE A 76 -6.67 6.40 -12.50
N THR A 77 -7.52 5.87 -11.63
CA THR A 77 -7.39 6.04 -10.17
C THR A 77 -6.14 5.36 -9.64
N ILE A 78 -5.89 4.10 -10.04
CA ILE A 78 -4.72 3.32 -9.65
C ILE A 78 -3.44 3.99 -10.15
N SER A 79 -3.43 4.52 -11.38
CA SER A 79 -2.29 5.23 -11.93
C SER A 79 -1.98 6.51 -11.15
N TYR A 80 -3.00 7.31 -10.82
CA TYR A 80 -2.83 8.50 -9.99
C TYR A 80 -2.24 8.14 -8.60
N LEU A 81 -2.82 7.15 -7.91
CA LEU A 81 -2.32 6.68 -6.62
C LEU A 81 -0.90 6.10 -6.72
N GLY A 82 -0.60 5.40 -7.80
CA GLY A 82 0.72 4.85 -8.08
C GLY A 82 1.77 5.95 -8.30
N ILE A 83 1.41 7.07 -8.94
CA ILE A 83 2.30 8.23 -9.08
C ILE A 83 2.61 8.82 -7.69
N ARG A 84 1.60 8.98 -6.83
CA ARG A 84 1.82 9.42 -5.43
C ARG A 84 2.81 8.52 -4.71
N ALA A 85 2.54 7.21 -4.74
CA ALA A 85 3.41 6.22 -4.12
C ALA A 85 4.84 6.23 -4.72
N GLY A 86 4.96 6.49 -6.02
CA GLY A 86 6.24 6.65 -6.71
C GLY A 86 7.07 7.81 -6.16
N TYR A 87 6.44 8.94 -5.86
CA TYR A 87 7.10 10.09 -5.24
C TYR A 87 7.45 9.87 -3.76
N ASP A 88 6.61 9.15 -3.01
CA ASP A 88 6.85 8.85 -1.59
C ASP A 88 7.92 7.78 -1.38
N ARG A 89 8.12 6.89 -2.35
CA ARG A 89 9.01 5.73 -2.24
C ARG A 89 10.44 6.09 -1.81
N PRO A 90 11.14 7.07 -2.41
CA PRO A 90 12.50 7.43 -1.97
C PRO A 90 12.55 7.94 -0.53
N LEU A 91 11.53 8.68 -0.07
CA LEU A 91 11.44 9.15 1.31
C LEU A 91 11.23 8.00 2.29
N LEU A 92 10.36 7.05 1.95
CA LEU A 92 10.13 5.86 2.75
C LEU A 92 11.39 4.99 2.84
N GLN A 93 12.12 4.83 1.74
CA GLN A 93 13.40 4.12 1.72
C GLN A 93 14.45 4.83 2.59
N ALA A 94 14.57 6.16 2.48
CA ALA A 94 15.49 6.94 3.31
C ALA A 94 15.15 6.84 4.81
N LYS A 95 13.87 6.91 5.18
CA LYS A 95 13.42 6.72 6.57
C LYS A 95 13.76 5.32 7.09
N ARG A 96 13.53 4.28 6.28
CA ARG A 96 13.91 2.91 6.64
C ARG A 96 15.41 2.76 6.81
N ALA A 97 16.21 3.32 5.91
CA ALA A 97 17.67 3.29 6.01
C ALA A 97 18.18 4.01 7.27
N ALA A 98 17.62 5.17 7.59
CA ALA A 98 17.94 5.90 8.82
C ALA A 98 17.56 5.11 10.08
N ASN A 99 16.41 4.44 10.07
CA ASN A 99 15.94 3.63 11.20
C ASN A 99 16.65 2.28 11.31
N SER A 100 17.09 1.67 10.21
CA SER A 100 17.88 0.43 10.24
C SER A 100 19.29 0.64 10.79
N ILE A 101 19.84 1.85 10.67
CA ILE A 101 21.08 2.24 11.36
C ILE A 101 20.83 2.38 12.88
N ALA A 102 19.59 2.63 13.31
CA ALA A 102 19.21 2.73 14.72
C ALA A 102 18.76 1.40 15.35
N ILE A 103 18.77 0.29 14.61
CA ILE A 103 18.67 -1.05 15.21
C ILE A 103 20.03 -1.34 15.86
N ASP A 104 20.16 -0.92 17.10
CA ASP A 104 21.23 -1.39 17.98
C ASP A 104 21.08 -2.91 18.10
N GLU A 105 22.12 -3.68 17.79
CA GLU A 105 22.16 -5.14 18.05
C GLU A 105 21.95 -5.45 19.54
N ASN A 106 22.07 -4.43 20.40
CA ASN A 106 21.75 -4.47 21.82
C ASN A 106 20.28 -4.16 22.17
N ASP A 107 19.42 -3.88 21.19
CA ASP A 107 17.98 -3.73 21.40
C ASP A 107 17.41 -5.08 21.89
N LYS A 108 16.92 -5.06 23.14
CA LYS A 108 16.36 -6.24 23.81
C LYS A 108 15.25 -6.90 22.99
N THR A 109 14.52 -6.14 22.19
CA THR A 109 13.46 -6.64 21.30
C THR A 109 14.05 -7.51 20.19
N VAL A 110 15.15 -7.05 19.58
CA VAL A 110 15.85 -7.77 18.50
C VAL A 110 16.58 -9.00 19.04
N GLN A 111 17.21 -8.92 20.22
CA GLN A 111 17.79 -10.09 20.88
C GLN A 111 16.73 -11.11 21.29
N THR A 112 15.55 -10.66 21.69
CA THR A 112 14.43 -11.57 22.02
C THR A 112 13.91 -12.25 20.76
N ILE A 113 13.77 -11.52 19.66
CA ILE A 113 13.38 -12.10 18.36
C ILE A 113 14.44 -13.09 17.86
N MET A 114 15.74 -12.77 17.96
CA MET A 114 16.83 -13.70 17.59
C MET A 114 16.82 -14.97 18.45
N LYS A 115 16.67 -14.86 19.78
CA LYS A 115 16.56 -16.03 20.68
C LYS A 115 15.36 -16.91 20.38
N ILE A 116 14.25 -16.32 19.95
CA ILE A 116 13.06 -17.07 19.50
C ILE A 116 13.35 -17.81 18.19
N LEU A 117 14.06 -17.17 17.25
CA LEU A 117 14.45 -17.76 15.98
C LEU A 117 15.54 -18.84 16.12
N GLU A 118 16.38 -18.78 17.15
CA GLU A 118 17.38 -19.82 17.49
C GLU A 118 16.76 -21.08 18.08
N LYS A 119 15.51 -21.02 18.58
CA LYS A 119 14.80 -22.14 19.18
C LYS A 119 13.41 -22.38 18.57
N PRO A 120 13.29 -22.58 17.24
CA PRO A 120 12.01 -22.75 16.57
C PRO A 120 11.23 -23.99 17.07
N GLU A 121 11.96 -24.99 17.58
CA GLU A 121 11.42 -26.23 18.16
C GLU A 121 10.57 -26.02 19.42
N GLU A 122 10.91 -25.01 20.25
CA GLU A 122 10.14 -24.71 21.47
C GLU A 122 8.83 -23.98 21.14
N LEU A 123 8.81 -23.15 20.08
CA LEU A 123 7.62 -22.46 19.59
C LEU A 123 6.58 -23.45 19.04
N ASN A 124 7.03 -24.44 18.27
CA ASN A 124 6.18 -25.50 17.73
C ASN A 124 5.52 -26.36 18.82
N LYS A 125 6.23 -26.64 19.92
CA LYS A 125 5.65 -27.36 21.07
C LYS A 125 4.57 -26.55 21.78
N LEU A 126 4.74 -25.23 21.89
CA LEU A 126 3.73 -24.36 22.51
C LEU A 126 2.44 -24.32 21.69
N ILE A 127 2.54 -24.19 20.36
CA ILE A 127 1.41 -24.18 19.42
C ILE A 127 0.62 -25.50 19.49
N GLN A 128 1.33 -26.64 19.52
CA GLN A 128 0.69 -27.96 19.65
C GLN A 128 -0.02 -28.19 20.99
N THR A 129 0.37 -27.47 22.04
CA THR A 129 -0.24 -27.60 23.36
C THR A 129 -1.53 -26.77 23.47
N VAL A 130 -1.60 -25.63 22.77
CA VAL A 130 -2.80 -24.79 22.71
C VAL A 130 -3.92 -25.45 21.90
N ASP A 131 -3.59 -26.14 20.80
CA ASP A 131 -4.58 -26.91 20.01
C ASP A 131 -5.15 -28.12 20.74
N LYS A 132 -4.48 -28.62 21.79
CA LYS A 132 -4.91 -29.77 22.59
C LYS A 132 -5.75 -29.41 23.82
N MET A 133 -6.03 -28.13 24.06
CA MET A 133 -6.94 -27.75 25.15
C MET A 133 -8.40 -28.12 24.79
N PRO A 134 -9.10 -28.93 25.61
CA PRO A 134 -10.48 -29.30 25.33
C PRO A 134 -11.38 -28.05 25.36
N LYS A 135 -12.10 -27.81 24.26
CA LYS A 135 -13.16 -26.80 24.19
C LYS A 135 -14.31 -27.27 25.08
N ASN A 136 -14.38 -26.78 26.32
CA ASN A 136 -15.51 -27.05 27.19
C ASN A 136 -16.76 -26.31 26.67
N SER A 137 -17.60 -27.01 25.91
CA SER A 137 -18.96 -26.60 25.55
C SER A 137 -19.99 -27.57 26.14
N GLN A 138 -20.63 -27.11 27.23
CA GLN A 138 -22.00 -27.38 27.70
C GLN A 138 -22.57 -28.82 27.74
N SER A 139 -22.87 -29.31 28.97
CA SER A 139 -24.17 -29.93 29.29
C SER A 139 -24.34 -30.12 30.82
N MET A 140 -24.86 -29.12 31.52
CA MET A 140 -25.47 -29.30 32.85
C MET A 140 -26.98 -29.11 32.70
N MET A 141 -27.64 -30.12 32.12
CA MET A 141 -29.08 -30.30 32.27
C MET A 141 -29.41 -31.79 32.11
N GLY A 142 -29.98 -32.36 33.18
CA GLY A 142 -30.64 -33.65 33.15
C GLY A 142 -29.98 -34.74 33.98
N ARG A 143 -30.37 -34.83 35.26
CA ARG A 143 -30.81 -36.07 35.95
C ARG A 143 -30.72 -35.91 37.47
N PHE A 144 -31.84 -35.52 38.09
CA PHE A 144 -32.24 -36.10 39.37
C PHE A 144 -33.67 -36.61 39.19
N GLY A 145 -33.80 -37.93 39.22
CA GLY A 145 -35.07 -38.63 39.34
C GLY A 145 -34.83 -39.82 40.26
N ALA A 146 -35.35 -39.72 41.48
CA ALA A 146 -35.81 -40.78 42.36
C ALA A 146 -36.69 -40.12 43.43
#